data_AF-A0A3D1P0A1-F1
#
_entry.id   AF-A0A3D1P0A1-F1
#
_cell.length_a   1.000
_cell.length_b   1.000
_cell.length_c   1.000
_cell.angle_alpha   90.00
_cell.angle_beta   90.00
_cell.angle_gamma   90.00
#
_symmetry.space_group_name_H-M   'P 1'
#
loop_
_entity.id
_entity.type
_entity.pdbx_description
1 polymer ?
#
loop_
_entity_poly.entity_id
_entity_poly.type
_entity_poly.pdbx_seq_one_letter_code
_entity_poly.pdbx_strand_id
1 'polypeptide(L)' 'MDEDLPRPKGDAASLLAKELLDPYSQDELAERIALLEAEVARIKAHRDKVSAHRAAADALFKPRSS' A
#
# COMPACT_ATOMS: atom_id res chain seq x y z
N MET A 1 -5.68 3.23 -21.70
CA MET A 1 -7.04 2.67 -21.73
C MET A 1 -7.01 1.41 -20.89
N ASP A 2 -7.23 1.52 -19.58
CA ASP A 2 -7.49 0.42 -18.61
C ASP A 2 -7.73 1.02 -17.19
N GLU A 3 -8.45 2.15 -17.07
CA GLU A 3 -8.51 2.93 -15.81
C GLU A 3 -9.87 2.88 -15.10
N ASP A 4 -10.80 1.99 -15.45
CA ASP A 4 -12.12 2.02 -14.78
C ASP A 4 -12.78 0.64 -14.67
N LEU A 5 -12.00 -0.37 -14.29
CA LEU A 5 -12.58 -1.60 -13.77
C LEU A 5 -13.03 -1.35 -12.33
N PRO A 6 -14.27 -1.69 -11.96
CA PRO A 6 -14.72 -1.58 -10.58
C PRO A 6 -13.74 -2.32 -9.67
N ARG A 7 -13.11 -1.60 -8.74
CA ARG A 7 -12.23 -2.24 -7.75
C ARG A 7 -13.05 -3.36 -7.08
N PRO A 8 -12.54 -4.60 -7.04
CA PRO A 8 -13.25 -5.71 -6.39
C PRO A 8 -13.76 -5.27 -5.03
N LYS A 9 -15.04 -5.50 -4.74
CA LYS A 9 -15.65 -5.12 -3.47
C LYS A 9 -14.97 -5.90 -2.34
N GLY A 10 -14.18 -5.20 -1.54
CA GLY A 10 -13.29 -5.74 -0.52
C GLY A 10 -11.85 -5.71 -1.01
N ASP A 11 -11.08 -4.70 -0.60
CA ASP A 11 -9.64 -4.73 -0.86
C ASP A 11 -8.98 -5.89 -0.08
N ALA A 12 -7.78 -6.30 -0.50
CA ALA A 12 -7.09 -7.43 0.12
C ALA A 12 -6.93 -7.26 1.64
N ALA A 13 -6.72 -6.03 2.11
CA ALA A 13 -6.63 -5.72 3.54
C ALA A 13 -7.95 -6.01 4.29
N SER A 14 -9.09 -5.66 3.69
CA SER A 14 -10.42 -5.93 4.24
C SER A 14 -10.74 -7.43 4.30
N LEU A 15 -10.18 -8.24 3.40
CA LEU A 15 -10.30 -9.70 3.42
C LEU A 15 -9.42 -10.32 4.51
N LEU A 16 -8.17 -9.86 4.65
CA LEU A 16 -7.26 -10.28 5.72
C LEU A 16 -7.86 -10.04 7.12
N ALA A 17 -8.53 -8.91 7.32
CA ALA A 17 -9.15 -8.56 8.60
C ALA A 17 -10.32 -9.48 9.01
N LYS A 18 -10.88 -10.25 8.08
CA LYS A 18 -12.01 -11.17 8.33
C LYS A 18 -11.57 -12.62 8.54
N GLU A 19 -10.28 -12.90 8.42
CA GLU A 19 -9.77 -14.26 8.56
C GLU A 19 -9.79 -14.72 10.02
N LEU A 20 -10.22 -15.96 10.26
CA LEU A 20 -10.17 -16.57 11.58
C LEU A 20 -8.74 -16.95 11.91
N LEU A 21 -8.24 -16.47 13.05
CA LEU A 21 -6.87 -16.73 13.50
C LEU A 21 -6.75 -17.97 14.40
N ASP A 22 -7.86 -18.42 14.98
CA ASP A 22 -7.94 -19.57 15.90
C ASP A 22 -7.27 -20.87 15.41
N PRO A 23 -7.28 -21.24 14.10
CA PRO A 23 -6.66 -22.48 13.66
C PRO A 23 -5.13 -22.39 13.48
N TYR A 24 -4.53 -21.19 13.53
CA TYR A 24 -3.09 -21.04 13.32
C TYR A 24 -2.29 -21.29 14.59
N SER A 25 -1.16 -21.96 14.43
CA SER A 25 -0.11 -22.03 15.44
C SER A 25 0.59 -20.67 15.63
N GLN A 26 1.35 -20.54 16.72
CA GLN A 26 2.12 -19.31 16.98
C GLN A 26 3.18 -19.05 15.91
N ASP A 27 3.81 -20.11 15.38
CA ASP A 27 4.84 -19.98 14.34
C ASP A 27 4.24 -19.53 13.01
N GLU A 28 3.07 -20.06 12.62
CA GLU A 28 2.33 -19.62 11.44
C GLU A 28 1.88 -18.17 11.55
N LEU A 29 1.42 -17.74 12.74
CA LEU A 29 1.07 -16.35 12.99
C LEU A 29 2.30 -15.44 12.88
N ALA A 30 3.45 -15.86 13.40
CA ALA A 30 4.70 -15.10 13.33
C ALA A 30 5.19 -14.93 11.88
N GLU A 31 5.19 -16.01 11.09
CA GLU A 31 5.53 -15.96 9.66
C GLU A 31 4.61 -15.01 8.90
N ARG A 32 3.30 -15.11 9.16
CA ARG A 32 2.31 -14.25 8.54
C ARG A 32 2.51 -12.77 8.87
N ILE A 33 2.81 -12.46 10.14
CA ILE A 33 3.12 -11.08 10.57
C ILE A 33 4.33 -10.56 9.81
N ALA A 34 5.41 -11.32 9.72
CA ALA A 34 6.63 -10.91 9.02
C ALA A 34 6.37 -10.56 7.55
N LEU A 35 5.55 -11.36 6.85
CA LEU A 35 5.16 -11.10 5.46
C LEU A 35 4.33 -9.81 5.33
N LEU A 36 3.37 -9.59 6.23
CA LEU A 36 2.53 -8.39 6.21
C LEU A 36 3.33 -7.12 6.52
N GLU A 37 4.29 -7.18 7.45
CA GLU A 37 5.17 -6.05 7.75
C GLU A 37 6.07 -5.70 6.57
N ALA A 38 6.63 -6.69 5.87
CA ALA A 38 7.41 -6.48 4.66
C ALA A 38 6.57 -5.80 3.55
N GLU A 39 5.31 -6.24 3.39
CA GLU A 39 4.38 -5.64 2.43
C GLU A 39 4.01 -4.20 2.81
N VAL A 40 3.77 -3.92 4.09
CA VAL A 40 3.55 -2.55 4.58
C VAL A 40 4.76 -1.66 4.30
N ALA A 41 5.98 -2.16 4.52
CA ALA A 41 7.20 -1.44 4.20
C ALA A 41 7.32 -1.13 2.70
N ARG A 42 7.01 -2.11 1.84
CA ARG A 42 6.98 -1.95 0.37
C ARG A 42 6.00 -0.86 -0.06
N ILE A 43 4.79 -0.87 0.48
CA ILE A 43 3.74 0.13 0.19
C ILE A 43 4.17 1.53 0.63
N LYS A 44 4.72 1.67 1.85
CA LYS A 44 5.24 2.94 2.37
C LYS A 44 6.33 3.50 1.44
N ALA A 45 7.32 2.68 1.09
CA ALA A 45 8.40 3.08 0.19
C ALA A 45 7.89 3.55 -1.18
N HIS A 46 6.90 2.85 -1.74
CA HIS A 46 6.30 3.26 -3.01
C HIS A 46 5.53 4.59 -2.90
N ARG A 47 4.69 4.74 -1.87
CA ARG A 47 3.97 5.99 -1.60
C ARG A 47 4.92 7.18 -1.48
N ASP A 48 6.00 7.02 -0.71
CA ASP A 48 6.96 8.08 -0.45
C ASP A 48 7.73 8.45 -1.72
N LYS A 49 8.11 7.45 -2.54
CA LYS A 49 8.71 7.67 -3.86
C LYS A 49 7.80 8.46 -4.80
N VAL A 50 6.52 8.11 -4.87
CA VAL A 50 5.54 8.80 -5.72
C VAL A 50 5.28 10.23 -5.21
N SER A 51 5.19 10.43 -3.89
CA SER A 51 5.06 11.76 -3.29
C SER A 51 6.25 12.66 -3.59
N ALA A 52 7.48 12.15 -3.47
CA ALA A 52 8.69 12.88 -3.81
C ALA A 52 8.73 13.29 -5.29
N HIS A 53 8.28 12.41 -6.19
CA HIS A 53 8.18 12.73 -7.61
C HIS A 53 7.17 13.86 -7.89
N ARG A 54 6.00 13.83 -7.22
CA ARG A 54 5.01 14.91 -7.33
C ARG A 54 5.56 16.24 -6.81
N ALA A 55 6.19 16.24 -5.64
CA ALA A 55 6.77 17.46 -5.07
C ALA A 55 7.89 18.05 -5.95
N ALA A 56 8.73 17.20 -6.56
CA ALA A 56 9.74 17.63 -7.52
C ALA A 56 9.12 18.23 -8.79
N ALA A 57 8.06 17.62 -9.32
CA ALA A 57 7.32 18.15 -10.46
C ALA A 57 6.66 19.51 -10.12
N ASP A 58 6.00 19.62 -8.97
CA ASP A 58 5.36 20.87 -8.53
C ASP A 58 6.38 22.02 -8.37
N ALA A 59 7.62 21.71 -7.95
CA ALA A 59 8.71 22.69 -7.86
C ALA A 59 9.25 23.12 -9.23
N LEU A 60 9.30 22.21 -10.21
CA LEU A 60 9.75 22.48 -11.58
C LEU A 60 8.73 23.25 -12.41
N PHE A 61 7.43 23.04 -12.16
CA PHE A 61 6.33 23.63 -12.94
C PHE A 61 5.64 24.82 -12.26
N LYS A 62 6.14 25.30 -11.11
CA LYS A 62 5.59 26.50 -10.48
C LYS A 62 5.80 27.70 -11.41
N PRO A 63 4.74 28.42 -11.84
CA PRO A 63 4.91 29.59 -12.67
C PRO A 63 5.69 30.63 -11.86
N ARG A 64 6.75 31.18 -12.46
CA ARG A 64 7.52 32.27 -11.87
C ARG A 64 6.55 33.39 -11.55
N SER A 65 6.29 33.59 -10.27
CA SER A 65 5.45 34.69 -9.79
C SER A 65 6.09 35.99 -10.30
N SER A 66 5.34 36.76 -11.09
CA SER A 66 5.70 38.12 -11.49
C SER A 66 5.55 39.07 -10.30
#